data_AF-A0A2B7XU57-F1
#
_entry.id   AF-A0A2B7XU57-F1
#
_cell.length_a   1.000
_cell.length_b   1.000
_cell.length_c   1.000
_cell.angle_alpha   90.00
_cell.angle_beta   90.00
_cell.angle_gamma   90.00
#
_symmetry.space_group_name_H-M   'P 1'
#
loop_
_entity.id
_entity.type
_entity.pdbx_description
1 polymer ?
#
loop_
_entity_poly.entity_id
_entity_poly.type
_entity_poly.pdbx_seq_one_letter_code
_entity_poly.pdbx_strand_id
1 'polypeptide(L)'
;MSTGKYIPPPLRSRATNIQQAEEQPQPPPKTYRLKDIEAYFGHLPRPSNLPRAIRNGSNNPNTDTSTVSQEVSKKGEWQPPARRGTLNHTATDPSKLAYIVIFDRAHPFWETRHEVFCKTNIELLPRLPKRPKKSRNDTSNTITSNNNNNSNSNTKDVASSYPLFIQQYISGQYNSPYTFAGYYRITTVRFLNPHTRQLAAYLEQKFGNKPRDHEAWIRSFSTRWAVITVEEDLGRKGQGPPEIVETDGDDGEDIIAAAEVLKKSVNELLEEMSGVKRG
;
A
#
# COMPACT_ATOMS: atom_id res chain seq x y z
N MET A 1 -27.50 63.15 4.68
CA MET A 1 -26.44 62.61 5.56
C MET A 1 -26.68 61.12 5.72
N SER A 2 -25.98 60.30 4.96
CA SER A 2 -26.20 58.85 4.91
C SER A 2 -25.47 58.20 6.09
N THR A 3 -26.22 57.64 7.03
CA THR A 3 -25.67 56.94 8.19
C THR A 3 -25.09 55.60 7.76
N GLY A 4 -23.76 55.53 7.67
CA GLY A 4 -23.04 54.30 7.40
C GLY A 4 -23.31 53.27 8.50
N LYS A 5 -23.96 52.15 8.14
CA LYS A 5 -24.16 51.02 9.05
C LYS A 5 -22.80 50.46 9.48
N TYR A 6 -22.52 50.50 10.77
CA TYR A 6 -21.34 49.88 11.36
C TYR A 6 -21.40 48.36 11.18
N ILE A 7 -20.40 47.81 10.48
CA ILE A 7 -20.22 46.36 10.35
C ILE A 7 -19.18 45.93 11.39
N PRO A 8 -19.54 45.03 12.33
CA PRO A 8 -18.65 44.62 13.41
C PRO A 8 -17.41 43.89 12.88
N PRO A 9 -16.25 44.00 13.56
CA PRO A 9 -14.95 43.48 13.10
C PRO A 9 -14.93 42.02 12.61
N PRO A 10 -15.67 41.05 13.22
CA PRO A 10 -15.67 39.67 12.76
C PRO A 10 -16.25 39.46 11.35
N LEU A 11 -17.05 40.42 10.86
CA LEU A 11 -17.67 40.35 9.54
C LEU A 11 -16.85 41.04 8.45
N ARG A 12 -15.81 41.83 8.81
CA ARG A 12 -14.93 42.48 7.83
C ARG A 12 -14.02 41.49 7.10
N SER A 13 -13.58 40.43 7.79
CA SER A 13 -12.70 39.39 7.24
C SER A 13 -13.41 38.44 6.28
N ARG A 14 -14.75 38.39 6.27
CA ARG A 14 -15.51 37.57 5.31
C ARG A 14 -15.72 38.27 3.98
N ALA A 15 -15.87 39.59 3.97
CA ALA A 15 -16.15 40.36 2.76
C ALA A 15 -14.92 40.50 1.83
N THR A 16 -13.71 40.49 2.37
CA THR A 16 -12.47 40.56 1.58
C THR A 16 -12.08 39.22 0.94
N ASN A 17 -12.62 38.10 1.42
CA ASN A 17 -12.30 36.76 0.89
C ASN A 17 -13.21 36.31 -0.27
N ILE A 18 -14.26 37.08 -0.58
CA ILE A 18 -15.24 36.70 -1.62
C ILE A 18 -14.80 37.15 -3.02
N GLN A 19 -13.90 38.14 -3.15
CA GLN A 19 -13.44 38.64 -4.45
C GLN A 19 -12.22 37.89 -5.03
N GLN A 20 -11.68 36.88 -4.35
CA GLN A 20 -10.62 36.00 -4.89
C GLN A 20 -11.08 34.55 -5.12
N ALA A 21 -12.38 34.25 -4.97
CA ALA A 21 -12.91 32.89 -5.05
C ALA A 21 -13.69 32.59 -6.34
N GLU A 22 -13.30 33.17 -7.49
CA GLU A 22 -13.58 32.58 -8.81
C GLU A 22 -12.49 31.56 -9.18
N GLU A 23 -12.01 30.78 -8.20
CA GLU A 23 -11.34 29.53 -8.54
C GLU A 23 -12.40 28.61 -9.14
N GLN A 24 -12.25 28.32 -10.44
CA GLN A 24 -13.06 27.33 -11.14
C GLN A 24 -13.21 26.09 -10.25
N PRO A 25 -14.42 25.50 -10.16
CA PRO A 25 -14.64 24.30 -9.35
C PRO A 25 -13.66 23.22 -9.79
N GLN A 26 -12.63 22.99 -8.97
CA GLN A 26 -11.67 21.93 -9.20
C GLN A 26 -12.45 20.61 -9.17
N PRO A 27 -12.24 19.71 -10.15
CA PRO A 27 -12.88 18.40 -10.11
C PRO A 27 -12.53 17.71 -8.78
N PRO A 28 -13.46 16.94 -8.20
CA PRO A 28 -13.19 16.23 -6.96
C PRO A 28 -11.95 15.33 -7.13
N PRO A 29 -11.10 15.21 -6.09
CA PRO A 29 -9.90 14.39 -6.18
C PRO A 29 -10.27 12.94 -6.52
N LYS A 30 -9.59 12.37 -7.53
CA LYS A 30 -9.80 10.98 -7.93
C LYS A 30 -9.43 10.04 -6.78
N THR A 31 -10.35 9.13 -6.47
CA THR A 31 -10.20 8.11 -5.43
C THR A 31 -9.96 6.74 -6.05
N TYR A 32 -9.36 5.83 -5.27
CA TYR A 32 -8.95 4.49 -5.71
C TYR A 32 -9.32 3.46 -4.64
N ARG A 33 -9.71 2.25 -5.05
CA ARG A 33 -9.80 1.11 -4.13
C ARG A 33 -8.46 0.40 -4.09
N LEU A 34 -8.10 -0.15 -2.92
CA LEU A 34 -6.83 -0.89 -2.78
C LEU A 34 -6.73 -2.05 -3.76
N LYS A 35 -7.85 -2.76 -4.02
CA LYS A 35 -7.91 -3.87 -4.98
C LYS A 35 -7.50 -3.44 -6.40
N ASP A 36 -7.88 -2.24 -6.81
CA ASP A 36 -7.59 -1.73 -8.15
C ASP A 36 -6.12 -1.30 -8.27
N ILE A 37 -5.58 -0.69 -7.20
CA ILE A 37 -4.14 -0.41 -7.10
C ILE A 37 -3.35 -1.72 -7.18
N GLU A 38 -3.72 -2.71 -6.37
CA GLU A 38 -3.10 -4.03 -6.36
C GLU A 38 -3.18 -4.72 -7.72
N ALA A 39 -4.34 -4.70 -8.39
CA ALA A 39 -4.53 -5.22 -9.74
C ALA A 39 -3.59 -4.56 -10.75
N TYR A 40 -3.49 -3.23 -10.71
CA TYR A 40 -2.69 -2.44 -11.65
C TYR A 40 -1.20 -2.77 -11.54
N PHE A 41 -0.68 -2.93 -10.32
CA PHE A 41 0.73 -3.33 -10.10
C PHE A 41 0.95 -4.86 -10.14
N GLY A 42 -0.09 -5.62 -10.52
CA GLY A 42 -0.05 -7.04 -10.85
C GLY A 42 -0.25 -8.01 -9.67
N HIS A 43 -0.57 -7.54 -8.47
CA HIS A 43 -0.66 -8.39 -7.28
C HIS A 43 -1.86 -9.32 -7.27
N LEU A 44 -2.92 -9.00 -8.01
CA LEU A 44 -4.03 -9.90 -8.14
C LEU A 44 -3.73 -10.87 -9.28
N PRO A 45 -3.90 -12.19 -9.08
CA PRO A 45 -3.93 -13.11 -10.19
C PRO A 45 -5.01 -12.58 -11.12
N ARG A 46 -4.62 -12.18 -12.34
CA ARG A 46 -5.60 -11.83 -13.37
C ARG A 46 -6.60 -12.98 -13.35
N PRO A 47 -7.90 -12.73 -13.06
CA PRO A 47 -8.88 -13.78 -13.19
C PRO A 47 -8.69 -14.31 -14.60
N SER A 48 -8.37 -15.59 -14.71
CA SER A 48 -8.06 -16.25 -15.96
C SER A 48 -9.34 -16.38 -16.76
N ASN A 49 -9.93 -15.25 -17.15
CA ASN A 49 -11.03 -15.14 -18.08
C ASN A 49 -10.48 -15.20 -19.51
N LEU A 50 -9.42 -15.99 -19.74
CA LEU A 50 -9.25 -16.57 -21.06
C LEU A 50 -10.38 -17.59 -21.16
N PRO A 51 -11.37 -17.38 -22.04
CA PRO A 51 -12.37 -18.40 -22.29
C PRO A 51 -11.59 -19.66 -22.62
N ARG A 52 -11.81 -20.70 -21.81
CA ARG A 52 -11.36 -22.05 -22.09
C ARG A 52 -12.06 -22.42 -23.39
N ALA A 53 -11.45 -22.03 -24.51
CA ALA A 53 -11.92 -22.38 -25.83
C ALA A 53 -12.09 -23.89 -25.78
N ILE A 54 -13.34 -24.29 -25.97
CA ILE A 54 -13.81 -25.66 -25.91
C ILE A 54 -12.89 -26.44 -26.85
N ARG A 55 -11.91 -27.16 -26.29
CA ARG A 55 -11.12 -28.14 -27.03
C ARG A 55 -11.97 -29.40 -27.13
N ASN A 56 -13.06 -29.30 -27.88
CA ASN A 56 -13.79 -30.44 -28.41
C ASN A 56 -13.15 -30.82 -29.74
N GLY A 57 -12.77 -32.09 -29.86
CA GLY A 57 -12.44 -32.74 -31.13
C GLY A 57 -11.03 -33.34 -31.18
N SER A 58 -10.88 -34.60 -30.79
CA SER A 58 -10.95 -35.69 -31.77
C SER A 58 -10.67 -37.04 -31.11
N ASN A 59 -11.58 -37.98 -31.35
CA ASN A 59 -11.51 -39.39 -31.00
C ASN A 59 -10.31 -40.06 -31.67
N ASN A 60 -9.61 -40.94 -30.94
CA ASN A 60 -9.09 -42.18 -31.53
C ASN A 60 -8.98 -43.28 -30.45
N PRO A 61 -9.49 -44.50 -30.69
CA PRO A 61 -9.35 -45.61 -29.76
C PRO A 61 -8.06 -46.40 -30.03
N ASN A 62 -7.66 -47.16 -29.00
CA ASN A 62 -6.65 -48.22 -29.00
C ASN A 62 -5.18 -47.78 -28.88
N THR A 63 -4.66 -47.90 -27.66
CA THR A 63 -3.59 -48.87 -27.38
C THR A 63 -3.45 -49.05 -25.87
N ASP A 64 -3.76 -50.26 -25.42
CA ASP A 64 -3.40 -50.78 -24.11
C ASP A 64 -1.88 -50.80 -23.98
N THR A 65 -1.33 -50.03 -23.04
CA THR A 65 -0.22 -50.53 -22.21
C THR A 65 -0.17 -49.73 -20.91
N SER A 66 -0.50 -50.42 -19.83
CA SER A 66 -0.45 -49.92 -18.46
C SER A 66 0.96 -49.45 -18.10
N THR A 67 1.14 -48.14 -17.94
CA THR A 67 2.19 -47.58 -17.08
C THR A 67 1.53 -46.52 -16.24
N VAL A 68 1.24 -46.89 -15.00
CA VAL A 68 0.75 -46.02 -13.93
C VAL A 68 1.86 -45.01 -13.62
N SER A 69 1.91 -43.94 -14.41
CA SER A 69 2.55 -42.70 -13.99
C SER A 69 1.50 -41.92 -13.22
N GLN A 70 1.69 -41.86 -11.91
CA GLN A 70 1.04 -40.89 -11.05
C GLN A 70 1.39 -39.49 -11.58
N GLU A 71 0.56 -38.94 -12.47
CA GLU A 71 0.44 -37.50 -12.59
C GLU A 71 -0.18 -37.01 -11.28
N VAL A 72 0.70 -36.78 -10.30
CA VAL A 72 0.41 -35.97 -9.13
C VAL A 72 0.06 -34.60 -9.67
N SER A 73 -1.24 -34.40 -9.88
CA SER A 73 -1.86 -33.09 -10.02
C SER A 73 -1.26 -32.22 -8.92
N LYS A 74 -0.33 -31.33 -9.30
CA LYS A 74 0.32 -30.41 -8.37
C LYS A 74 -0.80 -29.55 -7.81
N LYS A 75 -1.32 -29.98 -6.66
CA LYS A 75 -2.25 -29.24 -5.81
C LYS A 75 -1.79 -27.79 -5.87
N GLY A 76 -2.68 -26.94 -6.38
CA GLY A 76 -2.45 -25.50 -6.53
C GLY A 76 -1.69 -25.01 -5.32
N GLU A 77 -0.44 -24.64 -5.55
CA GLU A 77 0.46 -24.13 -4.54
C GLU A 77 -0.25 -22.92 -3.94
N TRP A 78 -0.77 -23.12 -2.72
CA TRP A 78 -1.48 -22.10 -1.97
C TRP A 78 -0.48 -20.96 -1.77
N GLN A 79 -0.52 -19.96 -2.65
CA GLN A 79 0.24 -18.75 -2.41
C GLN A 79 -0.43 -18.08 -1.21
N PRO A 80 0.27 -17.91 -0.09
CA PRO A 80 -0.30 -17.22 1.06
C PRO A 80 -0.79 -15.85 0.60
N PRO A 81 -1.96 -15.39 1.06
CA PRO A 81 -2.53 -14.12 0.64
C PRO A 81 -1.47 -13.02 0.77
N ALA A 82 -1.30 -12.23 -0.29
CA ALA A 82 -0.29 -11.18 -0.35
C ALA A 82 -0.34 -10.36 0.94
N ARG A 83 0.79 -10.29 1.64
CA ARG A 83 0.87 -9.60 2.93
C ARG A 83 0.61 -8.11 2.69
N ARG A 84 -0.59 -7.65 3.05
CA ARG A 84 -1.00 -6.25 2.99
C ARG A 84 -0.03 -5.40 3.82
N GLY A 85 0.67 -4.48 3.17
CA GLY A 85 1.72 -3.68 3.78
C GLY A 85 1.77 -2.27 3.23
N THR A 86 2.53 -1.42 3.90
CA THR A 86 2.82 -0.05 3.45
C THR A 86 3.72 -0.02 2.20
N LEU A 87 4.59 -1.02 2.07
CA LEU A 87 5.50 -1.19 0.95
C LEU A 87 5.03 -2.41 0.15
N ASN A 88 4.81 -2.25 -1.14
CA ASN A 88 4.27 -3.32 -1.98
C ASN A 88 5.18 -3.59 -3.18
N HIS A 89 5.43 -4.86 -3.48
CA HIS A 89 6.37 -5.27 -4.54
C HIS A 89 5.73 -5.21 -5.93
N THR A 90 6.48 -5.37 -7.00
CA THR A 90 5.87 -5.60 -8.32
C THR A 90 5.55 -7.09 -8.48
N ALA A 91 4.49 -7.44 -9.19
CA ALA A 91 4.21 -8.85 -9.49
C ALA A 91 5.25 -9.50 -10.39
N THR A 92 5.83 -8.72 -11.31
CA THR A 92 6.89 -9.17 -12.22
C THR A 92 8.20 -9.42 -11.46
N ASP A 93 8.49 -8.61 -10.45
CA ASP A 93 9.69 -8.70 -9.65
C ASP A 93 9.35 -8.46 -8.16
N PRO A 94 9.13 -9.56 -7.41
CA PRO A 94 8.84 -9.48 -5.98
C PRO A 94 9.95 -8.82 -5.15
N SER A 95 11.14 -8.60 -5.70
CA SER A 95 12.24 -7.91 -5.03
C SER A 95 12.21 -6.39 -5.20
N LYS A 96 11.34 -5.87 -6.07
CA LYS A 96 11.26 -4.44 -6.38
C LYS A 96 10.02 -3.81 -5.79
N LEU A 97 10.20 -2.65 -5.15
CA LEU A 97 9.09 -1.80 -4.71
C LEU A 97 8.32 -1.25 -5.92
N ALA A 98 6.99 -1.36 -5.89
CA ALA A 98 6.09 -0.87 -6.93
C ALA A 98 5.42 0.45 -6.54
N TYR A 99 4.83 0.50 -5.34
CA TYR A 99 4.08 1.64 -4.83
C TYR A 99 4.10 1.66 -3.30
N ILE A 100 3.72 2.82 -2.73
CA ILE A 100 3.64 3.04 -1.28
C ILE A 100 2.19 3.34 -0.89
N VAL A 101 1.72 2.69 0.18
CA VAL A 101 0.39 2.94 0.76
C VAL A 101 0.52 3.43 2.20
N ILE A 102 -0.05 4.59 2.47
CA ILE A 102 -0.11 5.19 3.80
C ILE A 102 -1.52 5.02 4.34
N PHE A 103 -1.64 4.29 5.44
CA PHE A 103 -2.90 4.16 6.17
C PHE A 103 -3.10 5.38 7.06
N ASP A 104 -4.34 5.88 7.14
CA ASP A 104 -4.64 7.05 7.97
C ASP A 104 -4.21 6.81 9.42
N ARG A 105 -3.58 7.83 10.02
CA ARG A 105 -3.06 7.82 11.41
C ARG A 105 -2.09 6.68 11.74
N ALA A 106 -1.64 5.88 10.77
CA ALA A 106 -0.69 4.79 11.03
C ALA A 106 0.78 5.24 11.07
N HIS A 107 1.05 6.48 10.63
CA HIS A 107 2.38 7.06 10.48
C HIS A 107 2.41 8.45 11.14
N PRO A 108 2.77 8.56 12.43
CA PRO A 108 2.61 9.79 13.21
C PRO A 108 3.49 10.97 12.75
N PHE A 109 4.48 10.70 11.89
CA PHE A 109 5.43 11.69 11.39
C PHE A 109 5.29 11.94 9.89
N TRP A 110 4.17 11.50 9.30
CA TRP A 110 3.89 11.74 7.89
C TRP A 110 3.78 13.25 7.60
N GLU A 111 2.86 13.95 8.25
CA GLU A 111 2.60 15.38 7.99
C GLU A 111 3.78 16.32 8.25
N THR A 112 4.67 15.95 9.18
CA THR A 112 5.77 16.84 9.61
C THR A 112 7.10 16.53 8.94
N ARG A 113 7.38 15.25 8.67
CA ARG A 113 8.70 14.79 8.22
C ARG A 113 8.65 13.87 7.00
N HIS A 114 7.46 13.57 6.48
CA HIS A 114 7.23 12.54 5.47
C HIS A 114 7.91 11.22 5.84
N GLU A 115 7.84 10.86 7.13
CA GLU A 115 8.41 9.64 7.66
C GLU A 115 7.37 8.53 7.71
N VAL A 116 7.68 7.42 7.03
CA VAL A 116 6.83 6.23 6.97
C VAL A 116 7.46 5.11 7.80
N PHE A 117 6.78 4.76 8.87
CA PHE A 117 7.18 3.66 9.76
C PHE A 117 6.58 2.32 9.32
N CYS A 118 7.43 1.41 8.83
CA CYS A 118 7.01 0.15 8.19
C CYS A 118 7.65 -1.09 8.87
N LYS A 119 6.91 -2.20 8.82
CA LYS A 119 7.26 -3.50 9.42
C LYS A 119 7.40 -4.60 8.36
N THR A 120 6.55 -4.57 7.35
CA THR A 120 6.45 -5.57 6.29
C THR A 120 7.22 -5.10 5.05
N ASN A 121 7.72 -6.06 4.28
CA ASN A 121 8.33 -5.83 2.98
C ASN A 121 9.52 -4.84 3.03
N ILE A 122 10.26 -4.85 4.14
CA ILE A 122 11.43 -3.98 4.38
C ILE A 122 12.61 -4.32 3.47
N GLU A 123 12.61 -5.52 2.91
CA GLU A 123 13.57 -6.03 1.94
C GLU A 123 13.42 -5.38 0.56
N LEU A 124 12.25 -4.80 0.26
CA LEU A 124 12.01 -4.05 -0.98
C LEU A 124 12.66 -2.67 -0.98
N LEU A 125 13.13 -2.22 0.17
CA LEU A 125 13.69 -0.89 0.32
C LEU A 125 15.02 -0.79 -0.43
N PRO A 126 15.22 0.28 -1.22
CA PRO A 126 16.46 0.46 -1.95
C PRO A 126 17.63 0.52 -0.96
N ARG A 127 18.70 -0.21 -1.27
CA ARG A 127 19.95 -0.12 -0.53
C ARG A 127 20.64 1.17 -0.92
N LEU A 128 20.26 2.25 -0.26
CA LEU A 128 20.86 3.56 -0.51
C LEU A 128 22.37 3.50 -0.21
N PRO A 129 23.23 4.05 -1.10
CA PRO A 129 24.65 4.13 -0.82
C PRO A 129 24.85 4.89 0.49
N LYS A 130 25.66 4.33 1.39
CA LYS A 130 25.99 5.00 2.65
C LYS A 130 26.58 6.36 2.30
N ARG A 131 25.87 7.45 2.64
CA ARG A 131 26.43 8.80 2.49
C ARG A 131 27.80 8.79 3.16
N PRO A 132 28.87 9.21 2.45
CA PRO A 132 30.18 9.29 3.07
C PRO A 132 30.02 10.17 4.30
N LYS A 133 30.32 9.61 5.49
CA LYS A 133 30.34 10.40 6.71
C LYS A 133 31.35 11.51 6.42
N LYS A 134 30.89 12.75 6.31
CA LYS A 134 31.78 13.91 6.38
C LYS A 134 32.46 13.79 7.74
N SER A 135 33.64 13.18 7.75
CA SER A 135 34.47 13.11 8.94
C SER A 135 34.76 14.57 9.25
N ARG A 136 34.14 15.06 10.33
CA ARG A 136 34.39 16.38 10.88
C ARG A 136 35.78 16.27 11.52
N ASN A 137 36.82 16.33 10.69
CA ASN A 137 38.19 16.34 11.14
C ASN A 137 38.58 17.80 11.32
N ASP A 138 38.87 18.11 12.59
CA ASP A 138 39.83 19.12 12.96
C ASP A 138 41.06 19.07 12.04
N THR A 139 41.55 20.26 11.73
CA THR A 139 42.76 20.57 10.99
C THR A 139 43.93 19.68 11.39
N SER A 140 44.35 18.81 10.47
CA SER A 140 45.78 18.58 10.21
C SER A 140 45.98 17.98 8.83
N ASN A 141 46.76 18.71 8.04
CA ASN A 141 47.15 18.41 6.68
C ASN A 141 47.84 17.04 6.58
N THR A 142 47.36 16.16 5.71
CA THR A 142 48.24 15.22 5.01
C THR A 142 47.71 15.02 3.60
N ILE A 143 48.41 15.62 2.66
CA ILE A 143 48.32 15.39 1.22
C ILE A 143 48.86 13.99 0.97
N THR A 144 48.05 13.03 0.51
CA THR A 144 48.51 11.97 -0.38
C THR A 144 47.36 11.45 -1.24
N SER A 145 47.62 11.49 -2.53
CA SER A 145 46.75 11.16 -3.66
C SER A 145 46.51 9.66 -3.89
N ASN A 146 45.40 9.39 -4.59
CA ASN A 146 45.20 8.38 -5.65
C ASN A 146 45.50 6.89 -5.37
N ASN A 147 44.48 6.03 -5.51
CA ASN A 147 44.28 5.25 -6.75
C ASN A 147 43.01 4.38 -6.79
N ASN A 148 42.21 4.62 -7.84
CA ASN A 148 41.55 3.66 -8.74
C ASN A 148 41.29 2.22 -8.29
N ASN A 149 40.01 1.82 -8.27
CA ASN A 149 39.54 0.67 -9.06
C ASN A 149 38.02 0.73 -9.30
N ASN A 150 37.67 1.31 -10.45
CA ASN A 150 36.78 0.75 -11.48
C ASN A 150 35.77 -0.34 -11.06
N SER A 151 34.56 0.07 -10.68
CA SER A 151 33.34 -0.72 -10.94
C SER A 151 32.36 0.17 -11.69
N ASN A 152 32.54 0.21 -13.00
CA ASN A 152 31.69 0.88 -13.98
C ASN A 152 30.35 0.12 -14.12
N SER A 153 29.49 0.18 -13.09
CA SER A 153 28.05 -0.01 -13.26
C SER A 153 27.41 1.38 -13.20
N ASN A 154 27.50 2.06 -14.35
CA ASN A 154 26.78 3.28 -14.68
C ASN A 154 25.26 3.02 -14.79
N THR A 155 24.68 2.28 -13.84
CA THR A 155 23.26 2.39 -13.55
C THR A 155 23.13 3.72 -12.81
N LYS A 156 22.87 4.78 -13.57
CA LYS A 156 22.04 5.87 -13.07
C LYS A 156 20.75 5.21 -12.56
N ASP A 157 20.78 4.70 -11.33
CA ASP A 157 19.60 4.54 -10.51
C ASP A 157 19.10 5.96 -10.30
N VAL A 158 18.42 6.47 -11.34
CA VAL A 158 17.48 7.58 -11.22
C VAL A 158 16.65 7.16 -10.02
N ALA A 159 16.81 7.88 -8.90
CA ALA A 159 16.17 7.53 -7.64
C ALA A 159 14.72 7.18 -7.94
N SER A 160 14.40 5.89 -7.87
CA SER A 160 13.13 5.39 -8.38
C SER A 160 12.02 6.12 -7.65
N SER A 161 11.17 6.78 -8.42
CA SER A 161 10.00 7.49 -7.90
C SER A 161 8.82 6.53 -7.89
N TYR A 162 8.16 6.46 -6.74
CA TYR A 162 7.07 5.52 -6.50
C TYR A 162 5.75 6.29 -6.35
N PRO A 163 4.66 5.83 -6.97
CA PRO A 163 3.35 6.38 -6.71
C PRO A 163 2.97 6.11 -5.25
N LEU A 164 2.50 7.15 -4.58
CA LEU A 164 2.11 7.10 -3.17
C LEU A 164 0.61 7.34 -3.02
N PHE A 165 -0.05 6.45 -2.30
CA PHE A 165 -1.48 6.48 -2.05
C PHE A 165 -1.75 6.64 -0.56
N ILE A 166 -2.62 7.57 -0.19
CA ILE A 166 -3.02 7.83 1.19
C ILE A 166 -4.46 7.38 1.39
N GLN A 167 -4.71 6.54 2.38
CA GLN A 167 -6.06 6.17 2.79
C GLN A 167 -6.77 7.39 3.36
N GLN A 168 -7.92 7.74 2.80
CA GLN A 168 -8.76 8.79 3.36
C GLN A 168 -9.60 8.21 4.49
N TYR A 169 -9.59 8.82 5.67
CA TYR A 169 -10.46 8.37 6.75
C TYR A 169 -11.88 8.87 6.56
N ILE A 170 -12.80 7.93 6.32
CA ILE A 170 -14.23 8.18 6.30
C ILE A 170 -14.82 7.44 7.50
N SER A 171 -15.31 8.19 8.49
CA SER A 171 -15.91 7.64 9.70
C SER A 171 -16.99 6.62 9.36
N GLY A 172 -16.91 5.41 9.93
CA GLY A 172 -17.88 4.33 9.73
C GLY A 172 -17.66 3.43 8.52
N GLN A 173 -16.67 3.69 7.65
CA GLN A 173 -16.39 2.83 6.50
C GLN A 173 -15.14 1.96 6.69
N TYR A 174 -15.29 0.65 6.55
CA TYR A 174 -14.19 -0.33 6.62
C TYR A 174 -13.28 -0.31 5.38
N ASN A 175 -13.79 0.17 4.25
CA ASN A 175 -13.10 0.21 2.96
C ASN A 175 -12.90 1.64 2.49
N SER A 176 -12.23 2.44 3.32
CA SER A 176 -12.03 3.84 2.99
C SER A 176 -11.16 3.98 1.73
N PRO A 177 -11.54 4.86 0.79
CA PRO A 177 -10.84 5.02 -0.47
C PRO A 177 -9.43 5.59 -0.26
N TYR A 178 -8.59 5.40 -1.27
CA TYR A 178 -7.26 5.96 -1.32
C TYR A 178 -7.22 7.13 -2.29
N THR A 179 -6.45 8.16 -1.98
CA THR A 179 -6.13 9.23 -2.92
C THR A 179 -4.67 9.17 -3.32
N PHE A 180 -4.41 9.48 -4.58
CA PHE A 180 -3.06 9.62 -5.09
C PHE A 180 -2.44 10.92 -4.55
N ALA A 181 -1.33 10.80 -3.82
CA ALA A 181 -0.64 11.94 -3.21
C ALA A 181 0.49 12.50 -4.08
N GLY A 182 0.88 11.78 -5.14
CA GLY A 182 2.01 12.14 -6.00
C GLY A 182 3.03 11.02 -6.14
N TYR A 183 4.11 11.34 -6.85
CA TYR A 183 5.29 10.48 -6.98
C TYR A 183 6.32 10.89 -5.93
N TYR A 184 6.82 9.92 -5.18
CA TYR A 184 7.77 10.15 -4.10
C TYR A 184 9.02 9.30 -4.27
N ARG A 185 10.17 9.87 -3.93
CA ARG A 185 11.45 9.17 -3.87
C ARG A 185 11.80 8.86 -2.42
N ILE A 186 12.36 7.68 -2.18
CA ILE A 186 12.90 7.33 -0.87
C ILE A 186 14.28 7.97 -0.72
N THR A 187 14.42 8.90 0.22
CA THR A 187 15.67 9.64 0.43
C THR A 187 16.54 9.06 1.52
N THR A 188 15.92 8.49 2.55
CA THR A 188 16.62 7.86 3.67
C THR A 188 15.89 6.61 4.11
N VAL A 189 16.65 5.56 4.41
CA VAL A 189 16.16 4.32 5.02
C VAL A 189 16.93 4.07 6.31
N ARG A 190 16.23 4.00 7.44
CA ARG A 190 16.81 3.68 8.75
C ARG A 190 16.16 2.43 9.33
N PHE A 191 16.92 1.34 9.37
CA PHE A 191 16.49 0.13 10.05
C PHE A 191 16.60 0.30 11.57
N LEU A 192 15.54 -0.06 12.29
CA LEU A 192 15.51 -0.08 13.74
C LEU A 192 15.68 -1.53 14.21
N ASN A 193 16.66 -1.75 15.07
CA ASN A 193 16.88 -3.07 15.66
C ASN A 193 15.77 -3.38 16.68
N PRO A 194 15.37 -4.66 16.79
CA PRO A 194 14.47 -5.13 17.84
C PRO A 194 14.94 -4.70 19.23
N HIS A 195 14.01 -4.48 20.16
CA HIS A 195 14.28 -4.16 21.57
C HIS A 195 15.14 -2.90 21.82
N THR A 196 15.20 -1.96 20.88
CA THR A 196 15.91 -0.68 21.08
C THR A 196 15.00 0.41 21.66
N ARG A 197 15.58 1.32 22.45
CA ARG A 197 14.86 2.51 22.97
C ARG A 197 14.27 3.37 21.84
N GLN A 198 14.97 3.46 20.71
CA GLN A 198 14.47 4.19 19.55
C GLN A 198 13.21 3.54 18.97
N LEU A 199 13.18 2.20 18.85
CA LEU A 199 11.99 1.48 18.42
C LEU A 199 10.83 1.68 19.43
N ALA A 200 11.12 1.67 20.73
CA ALA A 200 10.12 1.93 21.78
C ALA A 200 9.41 3.26 21.56
N ALA A 201 10.17 4.35 21.38
CA ALA A 201 9.60 5.68 21.17
C ALA A 201 8.70 5.76 19.92
N TYR A 202 9.07 5.10 18.81
CA TYR A 202 8.23 5.06 17.61
C TYR A 202 6.94 4.24 17.83
N LEU A 203 7.03 3.11 18.55
CA LEU A 203 5.87 2.28 18.85
C LEU A 203 4.93 2.95 19.87
N GLU A 204 5.46 3.65 20.87
CA GLU A 204 4.70 4.48 21.82
C GLU A 204 3.95 5.59 21.09
N GLN A 205 4.60 6.31 20.17
CA GLN A 205 3.90 7.33 19.38
C GLN A 205 2.80 6.72 18.48
N LYS A 206 3.03 5.53 17.92
CA LYS A 206 2.09 4.86 17.01
C LYS A 206 0.92 4.19 17.73
N PHE A 207 1.14 3.65 18.93
CA PHE A 207 0.18 2.79 19.63
C PHE A 207 -0.21 3.27 21.03
N GLY A 208 0.47 4.28 21.59
CA GLY A 208 0.30 4.71 22.99
C GLY A 208 -1.10 5.19 23.34
N ASN A 209 -1.87 5.65 22.35
CA ASN A 209 -3.25 6.09 22.54
C ASN A 209 -4.28 4.95 22.47
N LYS A 210 -3.87 3.71 22.24
CA LYS A 210 -4.76 2.55 22.08
C LYS A 210 -4.42 1.48 23.12
N PRO A 211 -5.41 0.92 23.84
CA PRO A 211 -5.16 -0.23 24.70
C PRO A 211 -4.66 -1.37 23.82
N ARG A 212 -3.54 -1.96 24.21
CA ARG A 212 -2.89 -3.01 23.44
C ARG A 212 -2.39 -4.08 24.39
N ASP A 213 -2.65 -5.32 23.99
CA ASP A 213 -2.21 -6.48 24.74
C ASP A 213 -0.67 -6.56 24.84
N HIS A 214 -0.21 -7.09 25.97
CA HIS A 214 1.21 -7.24 26.28
C HIS A 214 1.92 -8.14 25.26
N GLU A 215 1.28 -9.21 24.78
CA GLU A 215 1.87 -10.08 23.75
C GLU A 215 1.99 -9.35 22.40
N ALA A 216 0.99 -8.52 22.07
CA ALA A 216 1.03 -7.71 20.86
C ALA A 216 2.11 -6.62 20.90
N TRP A 217 2.49 -6.17 22.10
CA TRP A 217 3.65 -5.31 22.32
C TRP A 217 4.96 -6.07 22.14
N ILE A 218 5.14 -7.20 22.83
CA ILE A 218 6.33 -8.05 22.70
C ILE A 218 6.58 -8.40 21.23
N ARG A 219 5.54 -8.87 20.52
CA ARG A 219 5.64 -9.23 19.10
C ARG A 219 6.09 -8.05 18.23
N SER A 220 5.63 -6.83 18.52
CA SER A 220 6.07 -5.64 17.80
C SER A 220 7.53 -5.29 18.11
N PHE A 221 7.95 -5.40 19.36
CA PHE A 221 9.33 -5.14 19.79
C PHE A 221 10.34 -6.15 19.28
N SER A 222 9.95 -7.41 19.12
CA SER A 222 10.80 -8.48 18.59
C SER A 222 10.91 -8.49 17.06
N THR A 223 10.11 -7.68 16.35
CA THR A 223 10.20 -7.61 14.89
C THR A 223 11.17 -6.52 14.45
N ARG A 224 11.81 -6.69 13.29
CA ARG A 224 12.56 -5.64 12.61
C ARG A 224 11.59 -4.58 12.05
N TRP A 225 12.01 -3.31 12.15
CA TRP A 225 11.26 -2.19 11.58
C TRP A 225 12.19 -1.31 10.75
N ALA A 226 11.59 -0.52 9.86
CA ALA A 226 12.29 0.54 9.15
C ALA A 226 11.50 1.85 9.23
N VAL A 227 12.23 2.95 9.36
CA VAL A 227 11.72 4.30 9.14
C VAL A 227 12.28 4.75 7.80
N ILE A 228 11.40 5.04 6.85
CA ILE A 228 11.81 5.65 5.59
C ILE A 228 11.38 7.10 5.57
N THR A 229 12.24 7.96 5.03
CA THR A 229 11.92 9.35 4.71
C THR A 229 11.73 9.43 3.21
N VAL A 230 10.62 10.04 2.79
CA VAL A 230 10.32 10.25 1.38
C VAL A 230 10.25 11.74 1.06
N GLU A 231 10.56 12.09 -0.17
CA GLU A 231 10.41 13.44 -0.71
C GLU A 231 9.59 13.38 -1.99
N GLU A 232 8.80 14.42 -2.25
CA GLU A 232 8.08 14.55 -3.52
C GLU A 232 9.09 14.65 -4.67
N ASP A 233 8.88 13.87 -5.73
CA ASP A 233 9.69 13.94 -6.92
C ASP A 233 9.21 15.11 -7.81
N LEU A 234 9.86 16.26 -7.63
CA LEU A 234 9.59 17.47 -8.41
C LEU A 234 9.78 17.25 -9.92
N GLY A 235 10.58 16.26 -10.34
CA GLY A 235 10.76 15.93 -11.77
C GLY A 235 9.51 15.32 -12.40
N ARG A 236 8.59 14.79 -11.59
CA ARG A 236 7.28 14.27 -11.99
C ARG A 236 6.13 15.14 -11.50
N LYS A 237 6.42 16.36 -11.02
CA LYS A 237 5.37 17.28 -10.61
C LYS A 237 4.47 17.61 -11.81
N GLY A 238 3.17 17.42 -11.64
CA GLY A 238 2.18 17.57 -12.71
C GLY A 238 1.95 16.30 -13.54
N GLN A 239 2.74 15.23 -13.33
CA GLN A 239 2.35 13.92 -13.83
C GLN A 239 1.09 13.49 -13.08
N GLY A 240 0.02 13.26 -13.81
CA GLY A 240 -1.24 12.78 -13.26
C GLY A 240 -1.08 11.43 -12.55
N PRO A 241 -2.09 11.02 -11.78
CA PRO A 241 -2.09 9.70 -11.18
C PRO A 241 -1.97 8.60 -12.24
N PRO A 242 -1.44 7.42 -11.89
CA PRO A 242 -1.45 6.28 -12.80
C PRO A 242 -2.89 5.96 -13.24
N GLU A 243 -3.03 5.57 -14.51
CA GLU A 243 -4.31 5.19 -15.12
C GLU A 243 -4.75 3.81 -14.63
N ILE A 244 -5.20 3.78 -13.38
CA ILE A 244 -5.79 2.61 -12.75
C ILE A 244 -7.23 2.50 -13.26
N VAL A 245 -7.49 1.43 -14.00
CA VAL A 245 -8.84 1.03 -14.42
C VAL A 245 -9.55 0.47 -13.19
N GLU A 246 -10.68 1.06 -12.83
CA GLU A 246 -11.54 0.50 -11.80
C GLU A 246 -12.03 -0.85 -12.29
N THR A 247 -11.75 -1.90 -11.52
CA THR A 247 -12.38 -3.17 -11.82
C THR A 247 -13.84 -3.03 -11.44
N ASP A 248 -14.74 -3.20 -12.42
CA ASP A 248 -16.20 -3.34 -12.26
C ASP A 248 -16.57 -4.58 -11.45
N GLY A 249 -15.72 -5.00 -10.52
CA GLY A 249 -15.96 -6.09 -9.61
C GLY A 249 -17.15 -5.72 -8.75
N ASP A 250 -18.30 -6.13 -9.26
CA ASP A 250 -19.25 -7.03 -8.61
C ASP A 250 -19.09 -6.88 -7.11
N ASP A 251 -19.83 -5.91 -6.62
CA ASP A 251 -19.81 -5.30 -5.31
C ASP A 251 -20.26 -6.27 -4.22
N GLY A 252 -19.89 -7.54 -4.35
CA GLY A 252 -19.99 -8.53 -3.29
C GLY A 252 -21.41 -8.71 -2.77
N GLU A 253 -22.45 -8.39 -3.54
CA GLU A 253 -23.81 -8.86 -3.22
C GLU A 253 -23.78 -10.38 -3.02
N ASP A 254 -23.03 -11.11 -3.84
CA ASP A 254 -22.87 -12.55 -3.72
C ASP A 254 -22.05 -13.01 -2.49
N ILE A 255 -21.11 -12.21 -1.98
CA ILE A 255 -20.33 -12.56 -0.79
C ILE A 255 -21.14 -12.29 0.50
N ILE A 256 -21.99 -11.26 0.49
CA ILE A 256 -22.94 -11.03 1.59
C ILE A 256 -23.98 -12.15 1.60
N ALA A 257 -24.49 -12.58 0.45
CA ALA A 257 -25.39 -13.74 0.36
C ALA A 257 -24.74 -15.02 0.94
N ALA A 258 -23.47 -15.30 0.61
CA ALA A 258 -22.75 -16.46 1.17
C ALA A 258 -22.49 -16.35 2.69
N ALA A 259 -22.22 -15.14 3.20
CA ALA A 259 -22.07 -14.92 4.64
C ALA A 259 -23.41 -14.99 5.40
N GLU A 260 -24.53 -14.67 4.75
CA GLU A 260 -25.87 -14.87 5.28
C GLU A 260 -26.27 -16.35 5.32
N VAL A 261 -25.87 -17.14 4.31
CA VAL A 261 -26.00 -18.61 4.33
C VAL A 261 -25.21 -19.25 5.48
N LEU A 262 -24.06 -18.67 5.87
CA LEU A 262 -23.25 -19.15 7.01
C LEU A 262 -23.77 -18.71 8.40
N LYS A 263 -24.77 -17.84 8.47
CA LYS A 263 -25.47 -17.50 9.74
C LYS A 263 -26.66 -18.40 10.01
N LYS A 264 -27.12 -19.18 9.02
CA LYS A 264 -28.12 -20.22 9.24
C LYS A 264 -27.53 -21.25 10.20
N SER A 265 -28.20 -21.48 11.31
CA SER A 265 -27.73 -22.52 12.24
C SER A 265 -27.83 -23.88 11.54
N VAL A 266 -27.02 -24.86 11.98
CA VAL A 266 -27.10 -26.23 11.46
C VAL A 266 -28.53 -26.78 11.48
N ASN A 267 -29.36 -26.36 12.45
CA ASN A 267 -30.75 -26.76 12.54
C ASN A 267 -31.62 -26.16 11.41
N GLU A 268 -31.40 -24.91 11.00
CA GLU A 268 -32.14 -24.30 9.88
C GLU A 268 -31.77 -24.95 8.54
N LEU A 269 -30.49 -25.29 8.35
CA LEU A 269 -30.03 -26.02 7.16
C LEU A 269 -30.63 -27.43 7.08
N LEU A 270 -30.75 -28.12 8.23
CA LEU A 270 -31.40 -29.43 8.29
C LEU A 270 -32.92 -29.33 8.08
N GLU A 271 -33.56 -28.28 8.58
CA GLU A 271 -34.99 -28.04 8.38
C GLU A 271 -35.32 -27.74 6.91
N GLU A 272 -34.47 -26.94 6.25
CA GLU A 272 -34.55 -26.64 4.81
C GLU A 272 -34.31 -27.89 3.94
N MET A 273 -33.34 -28.75 4.28
CA MET A 273 -33.09 -30.00 3.57
C MET A 273 -34.14 -31.10 3.85
N SER A 274 -34.78 -31.07 5.02
CA SER A 274 -35.79 -32.08 5.37
C SER A 274 -37.11 -31.93 4.61
N GLY A 275 -37.36 -30.78 3.98
CA GLY A 275 -38.57 -30.52 3.20
C GLY A 275 -39.88 -30.55 4.00
N VAL A 276 -39.81 -30.70 5.34
CA VAL A 276 -40.99 -30.79 6.21
C VAL A 276 -41.47 -29.38 6.53
N LYS A 277 -42.20 -28.76 5.62
CA LYS A 277 -43.06 -27.62 5.97
C LYS A 277 -44.16 -28.13 6.89
N ARG A 278 -44.03 -27.88 8.19
CA ARG A 278 -45.17 -28.02 9.12
C ARG A 278 -46.21 -26.96 8.73
N GLY A 279 -47.29 -27.41 8.11
CA GLY A 279 -48.50 -26.62 7.89
C GLY A 279 -49.31 -26.49 9.18
#